data_AF-A0A0C2B7Y6-F1
#
_entry.id   AF-A0A0C2B7Y6-F1
#
_cell.length_a   1.000
_cell.length_b   1.000
_cell.length_c   1.000
_cell.angle_alpha   90.00
_cell.angle_beta   90.00
_cell.angle_gamma   90.00
#
_symmetry.space_group_name_H-M   'P 1'
#
loop_
_entity.id
_entity.type
_entity.pdbx_description
1 polymer ?
#
loop_
_entity_poly.entity_id
_entity_poly.type
_entity_poly.pdbx_seq_one_letter_code
_entity_poly.pdbx_strand_id
1 'polypeptide(L)'
;MRSIRNRAAALTATALLSTLALTACGNGEGVQDAGGAGAAKISTTGTPATTTAADTKKTDTAPDAAGTQAPQKNGSGNSGTQQAGGSGSKVSTGSKSSGGSKTGKGSGNGSSSATSSCGAGSVKLAVVKVERPINHMLLTATNTGSKTCDAYNAPFLRFDQDQAATQVIRESVPQAVVSLSPGQTAYASILMSSGDGSGTHGRTAKQLGVFFAARDGEGSVGDGTTLSLPAGSHIDDSAAVSYWQSTMDLALTW
;
A
#
# COMPACT_ATOMS: atom_id res chain seq x y z
N MET A 1 48.97 -19.46 2.23
CA MET A 1 48.30 -20.22 1.15
C MET A 1 47.72 -21.49 1.75
N ARG A 2 46.41 -21.73 1.65
CA ARG A 2 45.75 -22.99 2.09
C ARG A 2 44.83 -23.46 0.98
N SER A 3 44.92 -24.75 0.65
CA SER A 3 44.44 -25.31 -0.61
C SER A 3 42.92 -25.52 -0.60
N ILE A 4 42.24 -24.94 -1.59
CA ILE A 4 40.80 -25.12 -1.81
C ILE A 4 40.58 -26.51 -2.44
N ARG A 5 39.79 -27.37 -1.78
CA ARG A 5 39.40 -28.68 -2.32
C ARG A 5 38.07 -28.56 -3.07
N ASN A 6 38.15 -28.31 -4.38
CA ASN A 6 36.98 -28.30 -5.25
C ASN A 6 36.30 -29.68 -5.25
N ARG A 7 35.05 -29.75 -4.79
CA ARG A 7 34.18 -30.90 -5.01
C ARG A 7 33.25 -30.58 -6.17
N ALA A 8 33.50 -31.22 -7.32
CA ALA A 8 32.55 -31.21 -8.42
C ALA A 8 31.31 -32.04 -8.02
N ALA A 9 30.12 -31.48 -8.28
CA ALA A 9 28.85 -32.21 -8.25
C ALA A 9 28.30 -32.27 -9.68
N ALA A 10 27.81 -33.44 -10.08
CA ALA A 10 27.46 -33.71 -11.47
C ALA A 10 26.07 -33.18 -11.86
N LEU A 11 25.87 -33.00 -13.17
CA LEU A 11 24.61 -32.57 -13.76
C LEU A 11 23.53 -33.65 -13.72
N THR A 12 22.28 -33.23 -13.52
CA THR A 12 21.08 -33.94 -14.01
C THR A 12 20.14 -32.93 -14.68
N ALA A 13 20.17 -32.90 -16.01
CA ALA A 13 19.28 -32.06 -16.81
C ALA A 13 18.09 -32.88 -17.32
N THR A 14 16.94 -32.76 -16.66
CA THR A 14 15.67 -33.34 -17.13
C THR A 14 14.94 -32.33 -18.02
N ALA A 15 15.04 -32.51 -19.33
CA ALA A 15 14.22 -31.77 -20.29
C ALA A 15 12.81 -32.36 -20.34
N LEU A 16 11.80 -31.59 -19.91
CA LEU A 16 10.39 -31.90 -20.12
C LEU A 16 9.89 -31.16 -21.37
N LEU A 17 9.67 -31.89 -22.47
CA LEU A 17 8.97 -31.34 -23.63
C LEU A 17 7.45 -31.41 -23.37
N SER A 18 6.83 -30.26 -23.09
CA SER A 18 5.38 -30.12 -23.10
C SER A 18 4.88 -29.84 -24.52
N THR A 19 4.44 -30.88 -25.22
CA THR A 19 3.77 -30.76 -26.53
C THR A 19 2.37 -30.18 -26.35
N LEU A 20 2.20 -28.88 -26.64
CA LEU A 20 0.89 -28.24 -26.62
C LEU A 20 0.12 -28.59 -27.91
N ALA A 21 -0.82 -29.52 -27.81
CA ALA A 21 -1.69 -29.90 -28.93
C ALA A 21 -2.67 -28.77 -29.24
N LEU A 22 -2.44 -28.07 -30.36
CA LEU A 22 -3.33 -27.03 -30.85
C LEU A 22 -4.56 -27.68 -31.50
N THR A 23 -5.58 -27.99 -30.70
CA THR A 23 -6.87 -28.46 -31.19
C THR A 23 -7.57 -27.30 -31.92
N ALA A 24 -7.60 -27.39 -33.24
CA ALA A 24 -8.30 -26.47 -34.11
C ALA A 24 -9.80 -26.82 -34.12
N CYS A 25 -10.62 -25.86 -33.74
CA CYS A 25 -12.06 -25.81 -33.98
C CYS A 25 -12.41 -24.34 -34.17
N GLY A 26 -13.05 -23.89 -35.24
CA GLY A 26 -13.54 -24.59 -36.44
C GLY A 26 -14.35 -23.56 -37.24
N ASN A 27 -14.28 -23.57 -38.58
CA ASN A 27 -14.82 -22.49 -39.40
C ASN A 27 -16.34 -22.29 -39.22
N GLY A 28 -16.77 -21.03 -39.27
CA GLY A 28 -18.17 -20.61 -39.20
C GLY A 28 -18.45 -19.41 -40.08
N GLU A 29 -18.14 -19.49 -41.38
CA GLU A 29 -18.65 -18.54 -42.38
C GLU A 29 -20.05 -18.99 -42.85
N GLY A 30 -21.04 -18.10 -42.77
CA GLY A 30 -22.44 -18.32 -43.15
C GLY A 30 -23.18 -16.98 -43.17
N VAL A 31 -24.10 -16.79 -44.12
CA VAL A 31 -24.39 -15.47 -44.72
C VAL A 31 -25.84 -15.00 -44.48
N GLN A 32 -26.12 -13.73 -44.85
CA GLN A 32 -27.42 -13.11 -45.18
C GLN A 32 -28.34 -12.59 -44.03
N ASP A 33 -29.05 -11.45 -44.17
CA ASP A 33 -28.93 -10.30 -45.12
C ASP A 33 -29.77 -9.08 -44.62
N ALA A 34 -29.77 -7.99 -45.42
CA ALA A 34 -30.58 -6.76 -45.37
C ALA A 34 -30.14 -5.67 -44.35
N GLY A 35 -30.01 -4.39 -44.73
CA GLY A 35 -30.08 -3.78 -46.06
C GLY A 35 -30.08 -2.24 -45.97
N GLY A 36 -29.71 -1.55 -47.06
CA GLY A 36 -29.78 -0.07 -47.13
C GLY A 36 -28.61 0.56 -47.90
N ALA A 37 -28.85 0.96 -49.15
CA ALA A 37 -27.84 1.55 -50.03
C ALA A 37 -27.55 3.04 -49.73
N GLY A 38 -26.33 3.49 -50.03
CA GLY A 38 -25.94 4.90 -49.82
C GLY A 38 -24.48 5.22 -50.17
N ALA A 39 -23.97 4.71 -51.30
CA ALA A 39 -22.59 4.98 -51.72
C ALA A 39 -22.47 6.26 -52.55
N ALA A 40 -21.65 7.22 -52.08
CA ALA A 40 -21.08 8.28 -52.90
C ALA A 40 -19.67 8.62 -52.40
N LYS A 41 -18.64 8.29 -53.19
CA LYS A 41 -17.27 8.83 -53.10
C LYS A 41 -16.98 9.61 -54.38
N ILE A 42 -16.45 10.82 -54.26
CA ILE A 42 -15.75 11.69 -55.25
C ILE A 42 -15.69 13.09 -54.61
N SER A 43 -14.62 13.89 -54.63
CA SER A 43 -13.22 13.68 -55.04
C SER A 43 -12.30 14.69 -54.35
N THR A 44 -10.99 14.50 -54.53
CA THR A 44 -9.85 15.33 -54.09
C THR A 44 -9.86 16.79 -54.58
N THR A 45 -9.37 17.74 -53.77
CA THR A 45 -8.14 18.58 -54.01
C THR A 45 -8.07 19.79 -53.06
N GLY A 46 -6.84 20.26 -52.72
CA GLY A 46 -6.62 21.56 -52.07
C GLY A 46 -5.64 21.55 -50.88
N THR A 47 -4.39 21.97 -51.11
CA THR A 47 -3.36 22.18 -50.07
C THR A 47 -3.19 23.70 -49.76
N PRO A 48 -2.29 24.13 -48.85
CA PRO A 48 -2.65 24.79 -47.60
C PRO A 48 -2.56 26.33 -47.62
N ALA A 49 -3.12 26.97 -46.59
CA ALA A 49 -2.89 28.39 -46.30
C ALA A 49 -2.32 28.58 -44.88
N THR A 50 -1.18 29.26 -44.79
CA THR A 50 -0.51 29.69 -43.56
C THR A 50 -0.95 31.09 -43.13
N THR A 51 -1.15 31.29 -41.82
CA THR A 51 -0.96 32.55 -41.08
C THR A 51 -0.82 32.17 -39.60
N THR A 52 0.36 32.22 -39.01
CA THR A 52 1.01 33.39 -38.35
C THR A 52 0.39 33.70 -36.97
N ALA A 53 1.26 33.78 -35.96
CA ALA A 53 0.91 33.87 -34.54
C ALA A 53 1.05 35.29 -33.97
N ALA A 54 0.65 35.41 -32.70
CA ALA A 54 0.86 36.51 -31.75
C ALA A 54 0.04 37.80 -31.94
N ASP A 55 -0.69 38.20 -30.88
CA ASP A 55 -0.16 39.24 -29.99
C ASP A 55 -0.75 39.12 -28.56
N THR A 56 -0.40 40.06 -27.70
CA THR A 56 -0.19 39.94 -26.26
C THR A 56 -1.32 40.56 -25.43
N LYS A 57 -1.64 39.98 -24.26
CA LYS A 57 -2.09 40.80 -23.12
C LYS A 57 -1.73 40.21 -21.75
N LYS A 58 -1.09 41.02 -20.92
CA LYS A 58 -0.78 40.80 -19.50
C LYS A 58 -1.56 41.82 -18.64
N THR A 59 -1.64 41.55 -17.33
CA THR A 59 -2.04 42.46 -16.22
C THR A 59 -3.56 42.77 -16.18
N ASP A 60 -4.22 42.81 -15.01
CA ASP A 60 -3.75 43.05 -13.62
C ASP A 60 -4.39 42.17 -12.52
N THR A 61 -3.84 42.29 -11.29
CA THR A 61 -4.34 41.72 -10.03
C THR A 61 -4.85 42.84 -9.10
N ALA A 62 -6.06 42.73 -8.54
CA ALA A 62 -6.44 43.31 -7.23
C ALA A 62 -7.84 42.81 -6.78
N PRO A 63 -8.02 42.43 -5.49
CA PRO A 63 -9.34 42.20 -4.88
C PRO A 63 -9.69 43.24 -3.79
N ASP A 64 -10.99 43.55 -3.67
CA ASP A 64 -11.67 44.31 -2.60
C ASP A 64 -13.16 43.89 -2.65
N ALA A 65 -14.04 43.98 -1.64
CA ALA A 65 -13.98 44.02 -0.17
C ALA A 65 -15.46 43.77 0.32
N ALA A 66 -15.86 43.55 1.58
CA ALA A 66 -15.24 43.45 2.91
C ALA A 66 -16.11 42.50 3.78
N GLY A 67 -15.73 42.18 5.04
CA GLY A 67 -16.54 41.28 5.87
C GLY A 67 -16.06 41.05 7.32
N THR A 68 -15.78 42.11 8.07
CA THR A 68 -15.24 42.04 9.44
C THR A 68 -16.29 41.61 10.48
N GLN A 69 -16.02 40.54 11.26
CA GLN A 69 -16.11 40.57 12.74
C GLN A 69 -15.84 39.21 13.42
N ALA A 70 -15.12 39.29 14.55
CA ALA A 70 -14.99 38.29 15.60
C ALA A 70 -14.76 39.05 16.93
N PRO A 71 -14.70 38.40 18.10
CA PRO A 71 -15.59 37.35 18.62
C PRO A 71 -16.26 37.80 19.96
N GLN A 72 -17.30 37.11 20.44
CA GLN A 72 -17.79 37.30 21.82
C GLN A 72 -17.66 36.06 22.70
N LYS A 73 -17.28 36.32 23.96
CA LYS A 73 -17.18 35.38 25.08
C LYS A 73 -18.12 35.85 26.21
N ASN A 74 -18.39 34.96 27.16
CA ASN A 74 -19.21 35.11 28.38
C ASN A 74 -20.73 35.24 28.15
N GLY A 75 -21.57 34.65 29.02
CA GLY A 75 -21.26 33.75 30.14
C GLY A 75 -22.43 33.55 31.13
N SER A 76 -22.14 32.90 32.26
CA SER A 76 -23.01 32.69 33.44
C SER A 76 -24.23 31.78 33.22
N GLY A 77 -24.31 30.60 33.84
CA GLY A 77 -24.84 30.38 35.20
C GLY A 77 -25.95 29.31 35.11
N ASN A 78 -26.40 28.56 36.13
CA ASN A 78 -26.21 28.66 37.57
C ASN A 78 -26.35 27.28 38.26
N SER A 79 -25.68 27.16 39.41
CA SER A 79 -25.77 26.24 40.57
C SER A 79 -27.02 25.34 40.78
N GLY A 80 -26.78 24.17 41.41
CA GLY A 80 -27.81 23.30 42.03
C GLY A 80 -27.32 21.88 42.34
N THR A 81 -26.30 21.65 43.19
CA THR A 81 -26.36 21.43 44.66
C THR A 81 -26.93 20.09 45.17
N GLN A 82 -26.08 19.35 45.90
CA GLN A 82 -26.38 18.34 46.96
C GLN A 82 -26.94 16.95 46.57
N GLN A 83 -26.94 15.93 47.43
CA GLN A 83 -25.90 15.31 48.29
C GLN A 83 -26.47 14.02 48.94
N ALA A 84 -25.64 12.97 49.04
CA ALA A 84 -25.70 11.85 50.01
C ALA A 84 -26.89 10.87 50.08
N GLY A 85 -26.53 9.61 50.38
CA GLY A 85 -27.27 8.77 51.34
C GLY A 85 -27.82 7.46 50.78
N GLY A 86 -27.46 6.32 51.39
CA GLY A 86 -28.13 5.03 51.09
C GLY A 86 -27.33 3.76 51.39
N SER A 87 -26.95 3.51 52.64
CA SER A 87 -26.39 2.21 53.05
C SER A 87 -27.45 1.10 53.00
N GLY A 88 -27.05 -0.13 52.65
CA GLY A 88 -27.96 -1.28 52.55
C GLY A 88 -27.27 -2.62 52.75
N SER A 89 -26.73 -2.88 53.95
CA SER A 89 -26.18 -4.21 54.29
C SER A 89 -27.29 -5.24 54.46
N LYS A 90 -27.13 -6.43 53.86
CA LYS A 90 -27.77 -7.65 54.39
C LYS A 90 -26.80 -8.81 54.43
N VAL A 91 -26.57 -9.29 55.65
CA VAL A 91 -25.77 -10.47 55.98
C VAL A 91 -26.55 -11.75 55.66
N SER A 92 -25.85 -12.77 55.19
CA SER A 92 -26.21 -14.18 55.40
C SER A 92 -24.94 -14.99 55.69
N THR A 93 -25.04 -15.94 56.63
CA THR A 93 -23.90 -16.53 57.35
C THR A 93 -23.87 -18.04 57.20
N GLY A 94 -22.66 -18.63 57.08
CA GLY A 94 -22.43 -20.09 57.10
C GLY A 94 -22.27 -20.71 55.70
N SER A 95 -21.35 -21.65 55.45
CA SER A 95 -20.54 -22.45 56.38
C SER A 95 -19.15 -22.79 55.83
N LYS A 96 -18.25 -23.22 56.74
CA LYS A 96 -16.85 -23.60 56.46
C LYS A 96 -16.74 -24.86 55.59
N SER A 97 -15.73 -24.94 54.71
CA SER A 97 -14.71 -26.02 54.80
C SER A 97 -13.42 -25.73 54.01
N SER A 98 -12.29 -26.00 54.66
CA SER A 98 -11.00 -26.50 54.15
C SER A 98 -10.46 -26.08 52.76
N GLY A 99 -9.38 -25.29 52.79
CA GLY A 99 -8.07 -25.68 52.21
C GLY A 99 -7.84 -25.53 50.70
N GLY A 100 -6.76 -24.83 50.33
CA GLY A 100 -6.24 -24.83 48.95
C GLY A 100 -5.51 -23.56 48.56
N SER A 101 -4.19 -23.52 48.76
CA SER A 101 -3.35 -22.38 48.39
C SER A 101 -3.33 -22.13 46.87
N LYS A 102 -3.64 -20.90 46.46
CA LYS A 102 -2.88 -20.16 45.44
C LYS A 102 -3.27 -18.68 45.45
N THR A 103 -2.27 -17.81 45.57
CA THR A 103 -2.41 -16.36 45.42
C THR A 103 -2.73 -15.99 43.97
N GLY A 104 -4.02 -16.02 43.62
CA GLY A 104 -4.52 -15.42 42.39
C GLY A 104 -4.36 -13.91 42.43
N LYS A 105 -3.25 -13.39 41.91
CA LYS A 105 -3.10 -11.96 41.60
C LYS A 105 -3.94 -11.68 40.35
N GLY A 106 -5.24 -11.48 40.55
CA GLY A 106 -6.17 -11.03 39.52
C GLY A 106 -5.86 -9.59 39.12
N SER A 107 -4.81 -9.37 38.33
CA SER A 107 -4.61 -8.10 37.65
C SER A 107 -5.57 -8.06 36.47
N GLY A 108 -6.78 -7.55 36.73
CA GLY A 108 -7.78 -7.23 35.72
C GLY A 108 -7.36 -6.05 34.86
N ASN A 109 -6.21 -6.15 34.19
CA ASN A 109 -5.88 -5.27 33.08
C ASN A 109 -6.63 -5.81 31.87
N GLY A 110 -7.68 -5.10 31.47
CA GLY A 110 -8.27 -5.20 30.14
C GLY A 110 -7.30 -4.69 29.08
N SER A 111 -6.13 -5.34 28.96
CA SER A 111 -5.28 -5.23 27.80
C SER A 111 -6.02 -5.90 26.67
N SER A 112 -6.60 -5.11 25.77
CA SER A 112 -6.93 -5.59 24.42
C SER A 112 -5.65 -6.19 23.86
N SER A 113 -5.59 -7.53 23.78
CA SER A 113 -4.37 -8.24 23.37
C SER A 113 -3.90 -7.66 22.04
N ALA A 114 -2.78 -6.95 22.05
CA ALA A 114 -2.31 -6.23 20.88
C ALA A 114 -2.15 -7.21 19.72
N THR A 115 -2.74 -6.89 18.58
CA THR A 115 -2.56 -7.65 17.34
C THR A 115 -1.06 -7.69 17.02
N SER A 116 -0.55 -8.86 16.67
CA SER A 116 0.85 -9.00 16.26
C SER A 116 1.11 -8.25 14.97
N SER A 117 2.24 -7.56 14.84
CA SER A 117 2.70 -7.02 13.56
C SER A 117 2.78 -8.11 12.50
N CYS A 118 2.44 -7.78 11.25
CA CYS A 118 2.74 -8.63 10.12
C CYS A 118 4.26 -8.75 9.92
N GLY A 119 4.71 -9.93 9.52
CA GLY A 119 6.11 -10.20 9.17
C GLY A 119 6.21 -11.03 7.89
N ALA A 120 7.39 -11.02 7.26
CA ALA A 120 7.57 -11.62 5.94
C ALA A 120 7.28 -13.14 5.90
N GLY A 121 7.45 -13.85 7.02
CA GLY A 121 7.14 -15.28 7.12
C GLY A 121 5.64 -15.64 7.16
N SER A 122 4.74 -14.67 7.40
CA SER A 122 3.29 -14.90 7.47
C SER A 122 2.50 -14.22 6.34
N VAL A 123 3.19 -13.57 5.40
CA VAL A 123 2.59 -12.76 4.34
C VAL A 123 3.21 -13.10 2.99
N LYS A 124 2.37 -13.34 1.99
CA LYS A 124 2.82 -13.41 0.59
C LYS A 124 2.95 -11.99 0.05
N LEU A 125 4.17 -11.63 -0.35
CA LEU A 125 4.48 -10.37 -1.00
C LEU A 125 4.50 -10.54 -2.54
N ALA A 126 4.06 -9.52 -3.28
CA ALA A 126 4.25 -9.41 -4.71
C ALA A 126 4.39 -7.94 -5.15
N VAL A 127 5.11 -7.69 -6.24
CA VAL A 127 5.31 -6.35 -6.81
C VAL A 127 5.06 -6.36 -8.31
N VAL A 128 4.27 -5.40 -8.80
CA VAL A 128 3.91 -5.27 -10.23
C VAL A 128 4.03 -3.81 -10.68
N LYS A 129 4.35 -3.57 -11.95
CA LYS A 129 4.16 -2.24 -12.55
C LYS A 129 2.67 -1.99 -12.77
N VAL A 130 2.25 -0.74 -12.60
CA VAL A 130 0.91 -0.28 -13.01
C VAL A 130 1.03 0.71 -14.17
N GLU A 131 0.03 0.76 -15.04
CA GLU A 131 0.01 1.69 -16.19
C GLU A 131 -0.47 3.09 -15.80
N ARG A 132 -1.32 3.18 -14.76
CA ARG A 132 -1.87 4.41 -14.20
C ARG A 132 -1.92 4.28 -12.68
N PRO A 133 -1.41 5.25 -11.92
CA PRO A 133 -0.58 6.39 -12.36
C PRO A 133 0.75 5.95 -13.02
N ILE A 134 1.33 6.84 -13.84
CA ILE A 134 2.63 6.60 -14.51
C ILE A 134 3.77 6.57 -13.49
N ASN A 135 4.87 5.90 -13.77
CA ASN A 135 6.03 5.75 -12.88
C ASN A 135 5.74 5.06 -11.53
N HIS A 136 4.63 4.32 -11.39
CA HIS A 136 4.32 3.61 -10.14
C HIS A 136 4.44 2.08 -10.29
N MET A 137 4.80 1.44 -9.19
CA MET A 137 4.58 0.01 -8.96
C MET A 137 3.64 -0.17 -7.77
N LEU A 138 2.89 -1.28 -7.77
CA LEU A 138 2.07 -1.70 -6.65
C LEU A 138 2.77 -2.85 -5.92
N LEU A 139 3.01 -2.67 -4.63
CA LEU A 139 3.41 -3.71 -3.68
C LEU A 139 2.16 -4.23 -2.97
N THR A 140 1.99 -5.54 -2.92
CA THR A 140 0.90 -6.20 -2.20
C THR A 140 1.42 -7.13 -1.12
N ALA A 141 0.68 -7.21 -0.01
CA ALA A 141 0.99 -7.99 1.17
C ALA A 141 -0.24 -8.78 1.61
N THR A 142 -0.38 -10.03 1.14
CA THR A 142 -1.51 -10.91 1.48
C THR A 142 -1.20 -11.79 2.69
N ASN A 143 -1.96 -11.69 3.77
CA ASN A 143 -1.77 -12.54 4.96
C ASN A 143 -2.13 -14.00 4.63
N THR A 144 -1.13 -14.89 4.68
CA THR A 144 -1.28 -16.34 4.44
C THR A 144 -1.28 -17.16 5.73
N GLY A 145 -1.14 -16.52 6.89
CA GLY A 145 -1.22 -17.15 8.20
C GLY A 145 -2.66 -17.42 8.68
N SER A 146 -2.78 -18.03 9.84
CA SER A 146 -4.07 -18.40 10.48
C SER A 146 -4.58 -17.37 11.49
N LYS A 147 -3.90 -16.25 11.67
CA LYS A 147 -4.24 -15.17 12.62
C LYS A 147 -4.20 -13.82 11.93
N THR A 148 -5.00 -12.88 12.43
CA THR A 148 -4.91 -11.46 12.04
C THR A 148 -3.55 -10.88 12.44
N CYS A 149 -2.95 -10.10 11.54
CA CYS A 149 -1.75 -9.31 11.83
C CYS A 149 -1.94 -7.85 11.39
N ASP A 150 -1.20 -6.92 11.98
CA ASP A 150 -1.25 -5.50 11.64
C ASP A 150 -0.08 -5.10 10.74
N ALA A 151 -0.36 -4.50 9.58
CA ALA A 151 0.64 -3.91 8.70
C ALA A 151 0.91 -2.46 9.16
N TYR A 152 1.86 -2.30 10.10
CA TYR A 152 2.25 -1.00 10.64
C TYR A 152 3.11 -0.18 9.67
N ASN A 153 2.93 1.14 9.71
CA ASN A 153 3.73 2.15 9.02
C ASN A 153 3.85 1.93 7.48
N ALA A 154 4.93 2.44 6.88
CA ALA A 154 5.34 2.07 5.53
C ALA A 154 6.34 0.90 5.58
N PRO A 155 6.39 0.02 4.57
CA PRO A 155 7.44 -0.99 4.50
C PRO A 155 8.79 -0.31 4.21
N PHE A 156 9.85 -0.78 4.86
CA PHE A 156 11.20 -0.37 4.47
C PHE A 156 11.59 -1.11 3.20
N LEU A 157 11.84 -0.34 2.14
CA LEU A 157 12.22 -0.86 0.83
C LEU A 157 13.69 -0.61 0.54
N ARG A 158 14.37 -1.59 -0.06
CA ARG A 158 15.78 -1.47 -0.48
C ARG A 158 15.94 -2.02 -1.89
N PHE A 159 16.29 -1.17 -2.84
CA PHE A 159 16.56 -1.60 -4.20
C PHE A 159 17.96 -2.22 -4.30
N ASP A 160 18.06 -3.37 -4.95
CA ASP A 160 19.28 -4.16 -5.14
C ASP A 160 20.22 -4.22 -3.91
N GLN A 161 21.28 -3.41 -3.87
CA GLN A 161 22.29 -3.37 -2.80
C GLN A 161 22.46 -1.96 -2.20
N ASP A 162 21.41 -1.14 -2.26
CA ASP A 162 21.43 0.21 -1.68
C ASP A 162 21.73 0.19 -0.18
N GLN A 163 22.44 1.23 0.28
CA GLN A 163 22.82 1.35 1.68
C GLN A 163 21.72 1.99 2.54
N ALA A 164 20.85 2.78 1.93
CA ALA A 164 19.70 3.41 2.56
C ALA A 164 18.39 2.71 2.17
N ALA A 165 17.36 2.86 3.00
CA ALA A 165 16.00 2.54 2.61
C ALA A 165 15.44 3.64 1.68
N THR A 166 14.47 3.25 0.85
CA THR A 166 13.70 4.15 -0.02
C THR A 166 12.96 5.20 0.82
N GLN A 167 12.73 6.39 0.28
CA GLN A 167 12.02 7.46 0.98
C GLN A 167 10.56 7.05 1.25
N VAL A 168 9.93 7.63 2.27
CA VAL A 168 8.52 7.36 2.62
C VAL A 168 7.68 8.60 2.35
N ILE A 169 6.57 8.44 1.63
CA ILE A 169 5.56 9.48 1.37
C ILE A 169 4.78 9.70 2.67
N ARG A 170 5.16 10.72 3.46
CA ARG A 170 4.63 10.93 4.83
C ARG A 170 3.19 11.39 4.85
N GLU A 171 2.71 11.95 3.75
CA GLU A 171 1.35 12.41 3.51
C GLU A 171 0.37 11.23 3.41
N SER A 172 0.87 10.04 3.08
CA SER A 172 0.07 8.83 2.87
C SER A 172 -0.33 8.07 4.15
N VAL A 173 -0.07 8.60 5.34
CA VAL A 173 -0.43 7.96 6.62
C VAL A 173 -1.93 7.63 6.65
N PRO A 174 -2.33 6.35 6.79
CA PRO A 174 -3.73 5.96 6.81
C PRO A 174 -4.41 6.39 8.11
N GLN A 175 -5.73 6.59 8.07
CA GLN A 175 -6.53 6.97 9.24
C GLN A 175 -6.50 5.94 10.39
N ALA A 176 -6.21 4.68 10.07
CA ALA A 176 -6.04 3.58 11.01
C ALA A 176 -4.99 2.59 10.47
N VAL A 177 -4.41 1.78 11.35
CA VAL A 177 -3.53 0.68 10.93
C VAL A 177 -4.29 -0.33 10.05
N VAL A 178 -3.61 -0.87 9.03
CA VAL A 178 -4.19 -1.88 8.14
C VAL A 178 -4.08 -3.26 8.81
N SER A 179 -5.15 -3.67 9.48
CA SER A 179 -5.28 -5.03 10.05
C SER A 179 -5.67 -6.05 8.98
N LEU A 180 -4.84 -7.06 8.79
CA LEU A 180 -5.02 -8.14 7.82
C LEU A 180 -5.47 -9.43 8.50
N SER A 181 -6.75 -9.77 8.37
CA SER A 181 -7.24 -11.13 8.64
C SER A 181 -6.66 -12.13 7.62
N PRO A 182 -6.68 -13.45 7.89
CA PRO A 182 -6.27 -14.47 6.92
C PRO A 182 -6.92 -14.26 5.55
N GLY A 183 -6.10 -14.22 4.48
CA GLY A 183 -6.52 -13.96 3.10
C GLY A 183 -6.72 -12.48 2.74
N GLN A 184 -6.69 -11.54 3.69
CA GLN A 184 -6.74 -10.10 3.40
C GLN A 184 -5.39 -9.58 2.88
N THR A 185 -5.42 -8.48 2.13
CA THR A 185 -4.25 -7.89 1.47
C THR A 185 -4.10 -6.41 1.83
N ALA A 186 -2.89 -6.00 2.20
CA ALA A 186 -2.49 -4.58 2.25
C ALA A 186 -1.80 -4.18 0.94
N TYR A 187 -1.86 -2.90 0.62
CA TYR A 187 -1.35 -2.31 -0.61
C TYR A 187 -0.41 -1.16 -0.28
N ALA A 188 0.69 -1.02 -0.99
CA ALA A 188 1.53 0.18 -0.95
C ALA A 188 1.94 0.55 -2.37
N SER A 189 1.93 1.84 -2.70
CA SER A 189 2.52 2.31 -3.95
C SER A 189 4.02 2.48 -3.77
N ILE A 190 4.73 2.30 -4.88
CA ILE A 190 6.14 2.62 -5.02
C ILE A 190 6.23 3.58 -6.19
N LEU A 191 6.41 4.87 -5.89
CA LEU A 191 6.83 5.85 -6.88
C LEU A 191 8.26 5.51 -7.28
N MET A 192 8.47 5.23 -8.57
CA MET A 192 9.80 4.90 -9.09
C MET A 192 10.64 6.15 -9.37
N SER A 193 9.99 7.21 -9.84
CA SER A 193 10.60 8.49 -10.19
C SER A 193 9.54 9.59 -10.23
N SER A 194 9.88 10.77 -9.73
CA SER A 194 9.00 11.94 -9.73
C SER A 194 8.66 12.39 -11.15
N GLY A 195 7.39 12.75 -11.36
CA GLY A 195 6.89 13.24 -12.65
C GLY A 195 7.37 14.65 -13.02
N ASP A 196 7.98 15.39 -12.09
CA ASP A 196 8.52 16.74 -12.32
C ASP A 196 9.97 16.74 -12.85
N GLY A 197 10.62 15.58 -12.92
CA GLY A 197 12.01 15.45 -13.38
C GLY A 197 13.07 15.93 -12.37
N SER A 198 12.72 16.12 -11.09
CA SER A 198 13.67 16.48 -10.03
C SER A 198 14.61 15.33 -9.62
N GLY A 199 14.27 14.09 -9.97
CA GLY A 199 15.05 12.89 -9.65
C GLY A 199 16.39 12.80 -10.38
N THR A 200 17.44 12.38 -9.65
CA THR A 200 18.80 12.20 -10.18
C THR A 200 19.29 10.75 -10.06
N HIS A 201 20.42 10.44 -10.72
CA HIS A 201 21.07 9.12 -10.70
C HIS A 201 20.17 7.93 -11.12
N GLY A 202 19.27 8.18 -12.08
CA GLY A 202 18.34 7.19 -12.61
C GLY A 202 19.03 5.92 -13.16
N ARG A 203 18.49 4.74 -12.79
CA ARG A 203 19.07 3.42 -13.09
C ARG A 203 18.00 2.32 -13.11
N THR A 204 18.31 1.18 -13.74
CA THR A 204 17.42 0.01 -13.73
C THR A 204 17.68 -0.88 -12.52
N ALA A 205 16.72 -0.97 -11.60
CA ALA A 205 16.75 -1.90 -10.47
C ALA A 205 16.24 -3.29 -10.86
N LYS A 206 16.76 -4.34 -10.20
CA LYS A 206 16.41 -5.75 -10.49
C LYS A 206 15.74 -6.48 -9.32
N GLN A 207 16.09 -6.11 -8.09
CA GLN A 207 15.56 -6.72 -6.87
C GLN A 207 15.04 -5.66 -5.91
N LEU A 208 14.05 -6.04 -5.12
CA LEU A 208 13.45 -5.24 -4.06
C LEU A 208 13.46 -6.03 -2.75
N GLY A 209 14.30 -5.62 -1.80
CA GLY A 209 14.19 -6.03 -0.41
C GLY A 209 13.01 -5.32 0.24
N VAL A 210 12.11 -6.07 0.87
CA VAL A 210 10.92 -5.59 1.57
C VAL A 210 11.00 -6.03 3.03
N PHE A 211 10.92 -5.08 3.96
CA PHE A 211 10.94 -5.33 5.40
C PHE A 211 9.71 -4.67 6.04
N PHE A 212 8.97 -5.42 6.85
CA PHE A 212 7.82 -4.88 7.59
C PHE A 212 8.32 -4.04 8.76
N ALA A 213 7.77 -2.83 8.94
CA ALA A 213 8.15 -1.95 10.04
C ALA A 213 7.60 -2.43 11.39
N ALA A 214 8.33 -2.13 12.45
CA ALA A 214 7.85 -2.28 13.82
C ALA A 214 6.68 -1.32 14.13
N ARG A 215 5.98 -1.59 15.24
CA ARG A 215 4.76 -0.86 15.63
C ARG A 215 5.03 0.60 16.03
N ASP A 216 6.19 0.86 16.60
CA ASP A 216 6.74 2.18 16.92
C ASP A 216 7.33 2.90 15.69
N GLY A 217 7.55 2.17 14.59
CA GLY A 217 8.20 2.67 13.37
C GLY A 217 9.72 2.49 13.37
N GLU A 218 10.31 1.94 14.43
CA GLU A 218 11.77 1.85 14.59
C GLU A 218 12.26 0.45 14.17
N GLY A 219 12.86 0.37 12.98
CA GLY A 219 13.41 -0.88 12.44
C GLY A 219 12.34 -1.89 11.99
N SER A 220 12.79 -3.11 11.67
CA SER A 220 11.96 -4.14 11.05
C SER A 220 11.53 -5.27 11.97
N VAL A 221 10.34 -5.84 11.68
CA VAL A 221 9.81 -7.05 12.32
C VAL A 221 10.46 -8.27 11.67
N GLY A 222 11.59 -8.68 12.24
CA GLY A 222 12.37 -9.83 11.78
C GLY A 222 13.02 -9.60 10.42
N ASP A 223 13.29 -10.70 9.71
CA ASP A 223 13.93 -10.69 8.39
C ASP A 223 13.00 -10.17 7.29
N GLY A 224 13.59 -9.48 6.32
CA GLY A 224 12.91 -9.08 5.09
C GLY A 224 12.81 -10.19 4.06
N THR A 225 12.09 -9.92 2.97
CA THR A 225 12.03 -10.79 1.78
C THR A 225 12.49 -10.02 0.56
N THR A 226 13.27 -10.67 -0.31
CA THR A 226 13.69 -10.10 -1.59
C THR A 226 12.75 -10.57 -2.71
N LEU A 227 12.20 -9.61 -3.45
CA LEU A 227 11.39 -9.84 -4.64
C LEU A 227 12.18 -9.53 -5.90
N SER A 228 11.97 -10.29 -6.97
CA SER A 228 12.40 -9.88 -8.32
C SER A 228 11.49 -8.77 -8.83
N LEU A 229 12.08 -7.67 -9.31
CA LEU A 229 11.31 -6.59 -9.92
C LEU A 229 10.89 -6.92 -11.36
N PRO A 230 9.79 -6.34 -11.87
CA PRO A 230 9.43 -6.41 -13.28
C PRO A 230 10.57 -5.88 -14.16
N ALA A 231 10.76 -6.47 -15.34
CA ALA A 231 11.81 -6.05 -16.28
C ALA A 231 11.73 -4.54 -16.59
N GLY A 232 12.89 -3.89 -16.72
CA GLY A 232 12.98 -2.45 -17.00
C GLY A 232 12.40 -1.58 -15.87
N SER A 233 12.49 -1.96 -14.60
CA SER A 233 12.13 -1.07 -13.48
C SER A 233 13.20 0.02 -13.32
N HIS A 234 12.99 1.14 -13.99
CA HIS A 234 13.81 2.34 -13.82
C HIS A 234 13.35 3.10 -12.57
N ILE A 235 14.30 3.42 -11.70
CA ILE A 235 14.13 4.25 -10.51
C ILE A 235 15.16 5.37 -10.51
N ASP A 236 14.96 6.40 -9.71
CA ASP A 236 15.95 7.46 -9.42
C ASP A 236 15.94 7.84 -7.93
N ASP A 237 16.71 8.86 -7.54
CA ASP A 237 16.83 9.31 -6.13
C ASP A 237 15.52 9.81 -5.50
N SER A 238 14.49 10.11 -6.31
CA SER A 238 13.15 10.52 -5.86
C SER A 238 12.20 9.34 -5.64
N ALA A 239 12.68 8.09 -5.77
CA ALA A 239 11.89 6.91 -5.49
C ALA A 239 11.37 6.92 -4.03
N ALA A 240 10.07 6.67 -3.87
CA ALA A 240 9.36 6.77 -2.61
C ALA A 240 8.31 5.65 -2.45
N VAL A 241 7.92 5.34 -1.22
CA VAL A 241 6.90 4.33 -0.90
C VAL A 241 5.80 4.91 -0.01
N SER A 242 4.55 4.54 -0.26
CA SER A 242 3.44 4.90 0.62
C SER A 242 3.46 4.10 1.93
N TYR A 243 2.72 4.59 2.93
CA TYR A 243 2.24 3.73 4.01
C TYR A 243 1.33 2.63 3.46
N TRP A 244 1.18 1.53 4.22
CA TRP A 244 0.22 0.49 3.88
C TRP A 244 -1.22 1.03 3.87
N GLN A 245 -1.96 0.71 2.81
CA GLN A 245 -3.36 1.05 2.58
C GLN A 245 -4.24 -0.20 2.56
N SER A 246 -5.52 -0.04 2.87
CA SER A 246 -6.53 -1.10 2.86
C SER A 246 -7.06 -1.44 1.47
N THR A 247 -6.87 -0.55 0.48
CA THR A 247 -7.30 -0.77 -0.91
C THR A 247 -6.20 -0.39 -1.90
N MET A 248 -6.26 -0.98 -3.10
CA MET A 248 -5.36 -0.64 -4.20
C MET A 248 -5.49 0.83 -4.63
N ASP A 249 -6.74 1.32 -4.74
CA ASP A 249 -6.99 2.69 -5.19
C ASP A 249 -6.39 3.73 -4.24
N LEU A 250 -6.50 3.52 -2.92
CA LEU A 250 -5.89 4.40 -1.91
C LEU A 250 -4.36 4.32 -1.88
N ALA A 251 -3.76 3.20 -2.30
CA ALA A 251 -2.32 3.14 -2.48
C ALA A 251 -1.90 3.97 -3.70
N LEU A 252 -2.59 3.79 -4.83
CA LEU A 252 -2.28 4.44 -6.10
C LEU A 252 -2.69 5.92 -6.21
N THR A 253 -3.12 6.57 -5.12
CA THR A 253 -3.18 8.04 -5.02
C THR A 253 -1.85 8.70 -4.66
N TRP A 254 -0.85 7.91 -4.26
CA TRP A 254 0.45 8.35 -3.75
C TRP A 254 1.61 7.83 -4.61
#